data_AF-A0A832CII8-F1
#
_entry.id   AF-A0A832CII8-F1
#
_cell.length_a   1.000
_cell.length_b   1.000
_cell.length_c   1.000
_cell.angle_alpha   90.00
_cell.angle_beta   90.00
_cell.angle_gamma   90.00
#
_symmetry.space_group_name_H-M   'P 1'
#
loop_
_entity.id
_entity.type
_entity.pdbx_description
1 polymer ?
#
loop_
_entity_poly.entity_id
_entity_poly.type
_entity_poly.pdbx_seq_one_letter_code
_entity_poly.pdbx_strand_id
1 'polypeptide(L)'
;MSAERGMRPGGDGPDPAVWGLGAGAIIVDRALRLMAVNQRAGALLGREVQPGDPLRLEELVEGPSLGLVQSALEAALGQGEATPEME
;
A
#
# COMPACT_ATOMS: atom_id res chain seq x y z
N MET A 1 3.01 -6.73 -22.46
CA MET A 1 4.03 -6.81 -21.39
C MET A 1 3.27 -7.15 -20.11
N SER A 2 3.32 -8.43 -19.69
CA SER A 2 2.41 -9.03 -18.71
C SER A 2 2.75 -8.71 -17.26
N ALA A 3 1.72 -8.49 -16.45
CA ALA A 3 1.75 -8.20 -15.01
C ALA A 3 2.32 -9.31 -14.10
N GLU A 4 2.90 -10.36 -14.69
CA GLU A 4 3.25 -11.61 -14.00
C GLU A 4 4.65 -11.61 -13.37
N ARG A 5 5.51 -10.65 -13.74
CA ARG A 5 6.87 -10.55 -13.16
C ARG A 5 6.87 -10.16 -11.67
N GLY A 6 5.71 -9.85 -11.12
CA GLY A 6 5.54 -9.32 -9.77
C GLY A 6 5.10 -10.34 -8.72
N MET A 7 4.58 -11.50 -9.12
CA MET A 7 3.82 -12.40 -8.23
C MET A 7 4.57 -13.70 -7.96
N ARG A 8 4.42 -14.23 -6.73
CA ARG A 8 4.96 -15.55 -6.38
C ARG A 8 4.40 -16.61 -7.33
N PRO A 9 5.18 -17.65 -7.66
CA PRO A 9 4.65 -18.81 -8.35
C PRO A 9 3.57 -19.45 -7.46
N GLY A 10 2.31 -19.35 -7.88
CA GLY A 10 1.13 -19.74 -7.09
C GLY A 10 0.09 -18.63 -6.90
N GLY A 11 0.42 -17.37 -7.16
CA GLY A 11 -0.54 -16.26 -7.14
C GLY A 11 -0.88 -15.70 -5.75
N ASP A 12 -0.32 -16.25 -4.68
CA ASP A 12 -0.61 -15.89 -3.27
C ASP A 12 -0.12 -14.48 -2.84
N GLY A 13 0.42 -13.69 -3.76
CA GLY A 13 0.87 -12.31 -3.50
C GLY A 13 2.15 -11.97 -4.23
N PRO A 14 2.58 -10.70 -4.18
CA PRO A 14 3.78 -10.27 -4.88
C PRO A 14 5.04 -10.95 -4.32
N ASP A 15 5.95 -11.29 -5.22
CA ASP A 15 7.25 -11.89 -4.93
C ASP A 15 8.09 -10.87 -4.13
N PRO A 16 8.57 -11.20 -2.92
CA PRO A 16 9.42 -10.30 -2.13
C PRO A 16 10.69 -9.86 -2.86
N ALA A 17 11.15 -10.56 -3.90
CA ALA A 17 12.28 -10.14 -4.75
C ALA A 17 11.94 -8.95 -5.67
N VAL A 18 10.65 -8.67 -5.91
CA VAL A 18 10.16 -7.54 -6.73
C VAL A 18 10.20 -6.23 -5.94
N TRP A 19 10.31 -6.33 -4.62
CA TRP A 19 10.36 -5.22 -3.70
C TRP A 19 11.83 -4.79 -3.67
N GLY A 20 12.20 -3.85 -4.54
CA GLY A 20 13.59 -3.48 -4.81
C GLY A 20 14.49 -3.46 -3.56
N LEU A 21 15.70 -4.00 -3.71
CA LEU A 21 16.74 -4.17 -2.68
C LEU A 21 17.07 -2.84 -1.97
N GLY A 22 16.26 -2.42 -1.00
CA GLY A 22 16.46 -1.12 -0.35
C GLY A 22 15.22 -0.50 0.29
N ALA A 23 14.02 -0.76 -0.21
CA ALA A 23 12.81 -0.06 0.23
C ALA A 23 11.96 -0.89 1.20
N GLY A 24 11.35 -0.22 2.18
CA GLY A 24 10.18 -0.76 2.86
C GLY A 24 8.99 -0.70 1.90
N ALA A 25 8.17 -1.74 1.86
CA ALA A 25 6.90 -1.66 1.12
C ALA A 25 5.74 -2.24 1.94
N ILE A 26 4.55 -1.83 1.52
CA ILE A 26 3.28 -2.11 2.18
C ILE A 26 2.27 -2.36 1.07
N ILE A 27 1.50 -3.45 1.17
CA ILE A 27 0.33 -3.68 0.34
C ILE A 27 -0.90 -3.35 1.17
N VAL A 28 -1.84 -2.63 0.57
CA VAL A 28 -3.15 -2.36 1.16
C VAL A 28 -4.28 -2.79 0.25
N ASP A 29 -5.44 -3.10 0.84
CA ASP A 29 -6.68 -3.29 0.11
C ASP A 29 -7.35 -1.93 -0.22
N ARG A 30 -8.49 -2.00 -0.91
CA ARG A 30 -9.26 -0.80 -1.27
C ARG A 30 -9.77 -0.03 -0.06
N ALA A 31 -9.89 -0.65 1.12
CA ALA A 31 -10.34 -0.02 2.35
C ALA A 31 -9.16 0.49 3.22
N LEU A 32 -7.95 0.60 2.65
CA LEU A 32 -6.73 1.01 3.35
C LEU A 32 -6.33 0.05 4.49
N ARG A 33 -6.68 -1.23 4.38
CA ARG A 33 -6.24 -2.25 5.33
C ARG A 33 -4.98 -2.93 4.82
N LEU A 34 -4.03 -3.13 5.71
CA LEU A 34 -2.76 -3.79 5.46
C LEU A 34 -3.02 -5.23 5.02
N MET A 35 -2.48 -5.64 3.87
CA MET A 35 -2.54 -7.02 3.38
C MET A 35 -1.21 -7.73 3.58
N ALA A 36 -0.10 -7.02 3.35
CA ALA A 36 1.24 -7.55 3.57
C ALA A 36 2.24 -6.40 3.77
N VAL A 37 3.31 -6.70 4.50
CA VAL A 37 4.47 -5.83 4.67
C VAL A 37 5.74 -6.66 4.49
N ASN A 38 6.80 -6.05 3.95
CA ASN A 38 8.11 -6.71 3.97
C ASN A 38 8.81 -6.49 5.32
N GLN A 39 9.82 -7.31 5.59
CA GLN A 39 10.60 -7.25 6.82
C GLN A 39 11.15 -5.85 7.10
N ARG A 40 11.56 -5.12 6.05
CA ARG A 40 12.11 -3.77 6.18
C ARG A 40 11.08 -2.74 6.60
N ALA A 41 9.88 -2.76 6.01
CA ALA A 41 8.78 -1.91 6.43
C ALA A 41 8.38 -2.21 7.88
N GLY A 42 8.30 -3.48 8.27
CA GLY A 42 8.03 -3.87 9.67
C GLY A 42 9.08 -3.31 10.63
N ALA A 43 10.37 -3.40 10.29
CA ALA A 43 11.45 -2.83 11.09
C ALA A 43 11.39 -1.29 11.19
N LEU A 44 11.02 -0.60 10.10
CA LEU A 44 10.87 0.86 10.07
C LEU A 44 9.66 1.35 10.88
N LEU A 45 8.56 0.60 10.83
CA LEU A 45 7.34 0.90 11.59
C LEU A 45 7.50 0.65 13.09
N GLY A 46 8.51 -0.12 13.51
CA GLY A 46 8.79 -0.40 14.92
C GLY A 46 7.68 -1.17 15.65
N ARG A 47 6.73 -1.76 14.91
CA ARG A 47 5.61 -2.53 15.43
C ARG A 47 5.35 -3.78 14.60
N GLU A 48 4.76 -4.78 15.25
CA GLU A 48 4.19 -5.92 14.54
C GLU A 48 2.95 -5.45 13.78
N VAL A 49 2.89 -5.79 12.51
CA VAL A 49 1.80 -5.44 11.60
C VAL A 49 1.06 -6.71 11.23
N GLN A 50 -0.25 -6.73 11.45
CA GLN A 50 -1.09 -7.87 11.09
C GLN A 50 -1.93 -7.57 9.85
N PRO A 51 -2.19 -8.58 8.99
CA PRO A 51 -3.17 -8.44 7.92
C PRO A 51 -4.55 -8.00 8.46
N GLY A 52 -5.16 -7.02 7.83
CA GLY A 52 -6.44 -6.43 8.22
C GLY A 52 -6.33 -5.16 9.08
N ASP A 53 -5.15 -4.88 9.64
CA ASP A 53 -4.87 -3.65 10.39
C ASP A 53 -5.10 -2.42 9.50
N PRO A 54 -5.68 -1.33 10.04
CA PRO A 54 -5.82 -0.09 9.28
C PRO A 54 -4.44 0.56 9.05
N LEU A 55 -4.22 1.04 7.82
CA LEU A 55 -3.07 1.89 7.50
C LEU A 55 -3.25 3.26 8.17
N ARG A 56 -2.30 3.62 9.04
CA ARG A 56 -2.20 4.94 9.66
C ARG A 56 -1.11 5.72 8.94
N LEU A 57 -1.49 6.60 8.02
CA LEU A 57 -0.52 7.36 7.22
C LEU A 57 0.33 8.31 8.07
N GLU A 58 -0.19 8.71 9.23
CA GLU A 58 0.50 9.56 10.21
C GLU A 58 1.74 8.86 10.80
N GLU A 59 1.80 7.53 10.76
CA GLU A 59 2.98 6.75 11.19
C GLU A 59 4.06 6.69 10.10
N LEU A 60 3.73 7.08 8.87
CA LEU A 60 4.63 6.99 7.70
C LEU A 60 5.07 8.36 7.19
N VAL A 61 4.23 9.37 7.33
CA VAL A 61 4.41 10.69 6.74
C VAL A 61 4.13 11.75 7.79
N GLU A 62 5.16 12.50 8.12
CA GLU A 62 5.04 13.65 9.04
C GLU A 62 4.87 14.96 8.28
N GLY A 63 4.17 15.91 8.91
CA GLY A 63 4.11 17.29 8.46
C GLY A 63 3.18 17.55 7.26
N PRO A 64 3.44 18.61 6.47
CA PRO A 64 2.48 19.15 5.49
C PRO A 64 2.21 18.20 4.31
N SER A 65 3.05 17.17 4.14
CA SER A 65 2.92 16.19 3.06
C SER A 65 1.84 15.14 3.32
N LEU A 66 1.35 14.99 4.55
CA LEU A 66 0.35 13.97 4.91
C LEU A 66 -0.91 14.09 4.04
N GLY A 67 -1.46 15.29 3.90
CA GLY A 67 -2.65 15.51 3.08
C GLY A 67 -2.43 15.21 1.60
N LEU A 68 -1.25 15.54 1.06
CA LEU A 68 -0.89 15.23 -0.33
C LEU A 68 -0.80 13.72 -0.57
N VAL A 69 -0.18 12.99 0.37
CA VAL A 69 -0.06 11.53 0.28
C VAL A 69 -1.43 10.87 0.43
N GLN A 70 -2.26 11.34 1.35
CA GLN A 70 -3.62 10.84 1.52
C GLN A 70 -4.45 11.03 0.25
N SER A 71 -4.49 12.23 -0.32
CA SER A 71 -5.24 12.48 -1.56
C SER A 71 -4.72 11.66 -2.74
N ALA A 72 -3.40 11.51 -2.88
CA ALA A 72 -2.81 10.69 -3.93
C ALA A 72 -3.18 9.21 -3.77
N LEU A 73 -3.22 8.72 -2.53
CA LEU A 73 -3.58 7.34 -2.22
C LEU A 73 -5.07 7.06 -2.46
N GLU A 74 -5.94 7.96 -2.02
CA GLU A 74 -7.39 7.87 -2.26
C GLU A 74 -7.68 7.82 -3.77
N ALA A 75 -7.09 8.73 -4.55
CA ALA A 75 -7.21 8.75 -6.00
C ALA A 75 -6.71 7.44 -6.65
N ALA A 76 -5.55 6.93 -6.24
CA ALA A 76 -5.00 5.67 -6.74
C ALA A 76 -5.89 4.45 -6.44
N LEU A 77 -6.67 4.50 -5.36
CA LEU A 77 -7.61 3.45 -4.96
C LEU A 77 -9.02 3.63 -5.55
N GLY A 78 -9.21 4.65 -6.40
CA GLY A 78 -10.52 5.00 -6.94
C GLY A 78 -11.50 5.37 -5.83
N GLN A 79 -11.00 5.99 -4.77
CA GLN A 79 -11.78 6.64 -3.72
C GLN A 79 -11.75 8.14 -4.00
N GLY A 80 -12.92 8.77 -4.11
CA GLY A 80 -13.00 10.21 -4.39
C GLY A 80 -13.19 10.59 -5.86
N GLU A 81 -13.22 9.63 -6.80
CA GLU A 81 -13.93 9.88 -8.06
C GLU A 81 -15.42 9.91 -7.74
N ALA A 82 -16.01 11.11 -7.73
CA ALA A 82 -17.43 11.23 -7.97
C ALA A 82 -17.70 10.50 -9.29
N THR A 83 -18.53 9.46 -9.25
CA THR A 83 -19.17 8.95 -10.47
C THR A 83 -19.65 10.19 -11.24
N PRO A 84 -19.21 10.42 -12.48
CA PRO A 84 -19.87 11.43 -13.29
C PRO A 84 -21.33 10.98 -13.35
N GLU A 85 -22.21 11.77 -12.72
CA GLU A 85 -23.65 11.61 -12.88
C GLU A 85 -23.89 11.69 -14.38
N MET A 86 -24.12 10.53 -14.99
CA MET A 86 -24.65 10.48 -16.34
C MET A 86 -26.09 10.99 -16.24
N GLU A 87 -26.28 12.19 -16.78
CA GLU A 87 -27.51 12.94 -17.08
C GLU A 87 -28.85 12.22 -16.85
#